data_AF-A0A9W3X415-F1
#
_entry.id   AF-A0A9W3X415-F1
#
_cell.length_a   1.000
_cell.length_b   1.000
_cell.length_c   1.000
_cell.angle_alpha   90.00
_cell.angle_beta   90.00
_cell.angle_gamma   90.00
#
_symmetry.space_group_name_H-M   'P 1'
#
loop_
_entity.id
_entity.type
_entity.pdbx_description
1 polymer ?
#
loop_
_entity_poly.entity_id
_entity_poly.type
_entity_poly.pdbx_seq_one_letter_code
_entity_poly.pdbx_strand_id
1 'polypeptide(L)'
;MGQYQLLYSTPYLYSSCTLQQMYKSARKEEDITAIQGHMLRHEVYLDRQYRGYYYLSEKIEDDLYGSEQPVSWNELLEDYQLFKDSQGNLSIQPKGWR
;
A
#
# COMPACT_ATOMS: atom_id res chain seq x y z
N MET A 1 -12.71 7.30 24.40
CA MET A 1 -11.46 7.00 23.66
C MET A 1 -11.75 5.82 22.75
N GLY A 2 -11.48 5.95 21.46
CA GLY A 2 -11.73 4.88 20.49
C GLY A 2 -10.68 3.77 20.58
N GLN A 3 -11.06 2.54 20.23
CA GLN A 3 -10.16 1.37 20.24
C GLN A 3 -8.89 1.60 19.38
N TYR A 4 -8.98 2.37 18.30
CA TYR A 4 -7.84 2.71 17.43
C TYR A 4 -6.90 3.75 18.03
N GLN A 5 -7.38 4.60 18.94
CA GLN A 5 -6.53 5.61 19.58
C GLN A 5 -5.51 4.99 20.53
N LEU A 6 -5.85 3.82 21.12
CA LEU A 6 -4.93 3.04 21.95
C LEU A 6 -3.73 2.54 21.15
N LEU A 7 -3.89 2.31 19.84
CA LEU A 7 -2.80 1.84 18.98
C LEU A 7 -1.62 2.81 18.93
N TYR A 8 -1.82 4.09 19.25
CA TYR A 8 -0.77 5.12 19.34
C TYR A 8 -0.02 5.14 20.69
N SER A 9 -0.62 4.65 21.77
CA SER A 9 -0.02 4.73 23.12
C SER A 9 0.46 3.39 23.66
N THR A 10 -0.06 2.27 23.13
CA THR A 10 0.33 0.94 23.58
C THR A 10 1.82 0.67 23.27
N PRO A 11 2.62 0.24 24.25
CA PRO A 11 4.06 0.00 24.07
C PRO A 11 4.39 -1.39 23.50
N TYR A 12 3.41 -2.29 23.42
CA TYR A 12 3.57 -3.63 22.86
C TYR A 12 2.84 -3.78 21.54
N LEU A 13 3.35 -4.69 20.70
CA LEU A 13 2.73 -5.04 19.43
C LEU A 13 1.48 -5.89 19.66
N TYR A 14 0.33 -5.42 19.18
CA TYR A 14 -0.87 -6.25 19.10
C TYR A 14 -0.67 -7.39 18.10
N SER A 15 -1.24 -8.55 18.41
CA SER A 15 -1.17 -9.71 17.51
C SER A 15 -1.75 -9.38 16.13
N SER A 16 -1.20 -10.00 15.07
CA SER A 16 -1.72 -9.83 13.71
C SER A 16 -3.21 -10.20 13.59
N CYS A 17 -3.68 -11.18 14.35
CA CYS A 17 -5.11 -11.56 14.39
C CYS A 17 -5.98 -10.44 14.95
N THR A 18 -5.54 -9.81 16.05
CA THR A 18 -6.23 -8.65 16.65
C THR A 18 -6.27 -7.48 15.68
N LEU A 19 -5.13 -7.13 15.07
CA LEU A 19 -5.06 -6.04 14.09
C LEU A 19 -5.93 -6.31 12.86
N GLN A 20 -5.99 -7.55 12.38
CA GLN A 20 -6.88 -7.94 11.28
C GLN A 20 -8.37 -7.80 11.65
N GLN A 21 -8.77 -8.11 12.89
CA GLN A 21 -10.14 -7.89 13.35
C GLN A 21 -10.48 -6.39 13.45
N MET A 22 -9.53 -5.60 13.95
CA MET A 22 -9.67 -4.14 13.99
C MET A 22 -9.77 -3.55 12.58
N TYR A 23 -8.96 -4.03 11.64
CA TYR A 23 -8.99 -3.63 10.23
C TYR A 23 -10.34 -3.97 9.58
N LYS A 24 -10.85 -5.19 9.75
CA LYS A 24 -12.19 -5.57 9.23
C LYS A 24 -13.33 -4.72 9.78
N SER A 25 -13.14 -4.15 10.97
CA SER A 25 -14.13 -3.30 11.64
C SER A 25 -13.94 -1.81 11.34
N ALA A 26 -12.84 -1.44 10.69
CA ALA A 26 -12.51 -0.07 10.34
C ALA A 26 -13.53 0.46 9.33
N ARG A 27 -14.06 1.64 9.58
CA ARG A 27 -15.04 2.30 8.68
C ARG A 27 -14.50 3.58 8.06
N LYS A 28 -13.33 4.02 8.52
CA LYS A 28 -12.68 5.27 8.12
C LYS A 28 -11.21 5.00 7.82
N GLU A 29 -10.67 5.77 6.90
CA GLU A 29 -9.25 5.77 6.55
C GLU A 29 -8.35 6.05 7.76
N GLU A 30 -8.79 6.93 8.68
CA GLU A 30 -8.10 7.25 9.94
C GLU A 30 -7.87 6.00 10.82
N ASP A 31 -8.83 5.08 10.85
CA ASP A 31 -8.74 3.84 11.64
C ASP A 31 -7.72 2.86 11.01
N ILE A 32 -7.70 2.80 9.67
CA ILE A 32 -6.74 1.99 8.89
C ILE A 32 -5.32 2.57 9.08
N THR A 33 -5.17 3.88 8.99
CA THR A 33 -3.90 4.60 9.22
C THR A 33 -3.38 4.38 10.64
N ALA A 34 -4.26 4.32 11.65
CA ALA A 34 -3.85 4.01 13.02
C ALA A 34 -3.27 2.59 13.15
N ILE A 35 -3.82 1.61 12.42
CA ILE A 35 -3.27 0.24 12.36
C ILE A 35 -1.93 0.23 11.64
N GLN A 36 -1.82 0.92 10.50
CA GLN A 36 -0.58 1.07 9.74
C GLN A 36 0.53 1.66 10.63
N GLY A 37 0.24 2.78 11.30
CA GLY A 37 1.17 3.45 12.20
C GLY A 37 1.60 2.57 13.37
N HIS A 38 0.71 1.75 13.91
CA HIS A 38 1.07 0.78 14.95
C HIS A 38 2.08 -0.25 14.46
N MET A 39 1.84 -0.82 13.28
CA MET A 39 2.74 -1.82 12.67
C MET A 39 4.09 -1.22 12.27
N LEU A 40 4.10 0.00 11.74
CA LEU A 40 5.31 0.75 11.39
C LEU A 40 6.20 1.00 12.61
N ARG A 41 5.63 1.42 13.74
CA ARG A 41 6.39 1.68 14.98
C ARG A 41 7.00 0.43 15.60
N HIS A 42 6.42 -0.73 15.31
CA HIS A 42 6.94 -2.03 15.75
C HIS A 42 7.77 -2.74 14.67
N GLU A 43 8.08 -2.05 13.56
CA GLU A 43 8.95 -2.54 12.49
C GLU A 43 8.47 -3.86 11.85
N VAL A 44 7.16 -4.13 11.87
CA VAL A 44 6.56 -5.35 11.28
C VAL A 44 5.79 -5.08 9.99
N TYR A 45 5.73 -3.82 9.54
CA TYR A 45 4.97 -3.42 8.36
C TYR A 45 5.72 -3.77 7.06
N LEU A 46 5.04 -4.46 6.13
CA LEU A 46 5.62 -4.99 4.87
C LEU A 46 6.84 -5.91 5.05
N ASP A 47 7.10 -6.39 6.27
CA ASP A 47 8.18 -7.35 6.52
C ASP A 47 7.69 -8.80 6.32
N ARG A 48 8.25 -9.47 5.31
CA ARG A 48 7.95 -10.85 4.92
C ARG A 48 8.29 -11.89 6.00
N GLN A 49 9.17 -11.57 6.95
CA GLN A 49 9.44 -12.45 8.10
C GLN A 49 8.18 -12.67 8.94
N TYR A 50 7.32 -11.66 9.00
CA TYR A 50 6.13 -11.62 9.83
C TYR A 50 4.87 -11.83 8.98
N ARG A 51 4.69 -13.04 8.42
CA ARG A 51 3.63 -13.39 7.46
C ARG A 51 2.23 -12.82 7.75
N GLY A 52 1.78 -12.91 9.00
CA GLY A 52 0.45 -12.43 9.39
C GLY A 52 0.30 -10.90 9.34
N TYR A 53 1.38 -10.18 9.63
CA TYR A 53 1.46 -8.73 9.53
C TYR A 53 1.68 -8.30 8.08
N TYR A 54 2.56 -8.98 7.35
CA TYR A 54 2.79 -8.76 5.92
C TYR A 54 1.49 -8.80 5.10
N TYR A 55 0.69 -9.85 5.27
CA TYR A 55 -0.59 -9.98 4.56
C TYR A 55 -1.59 -8.87 4.92
N LEU A 56 -1.53 -8.36 6.15
CA LEU A 56 -2.36 -7.22 6.55
C LEU A 56 -1.83 -5.92 5.95
N SER A 57 -0.50 -5.73 5.91
CA SER A 57 0.13 -4.57 5.27
C SER A 57 -0.22 -4.45 3.80
N GLU A 58 -0.17 -5.56 3.03
CA GLU A 58 -0.54 -5.52 1.60
C GLU A 58 -1.97 -5.00 1.39
N LYS A 59 -2.92 -5.44 2.22
CA LYS A 59 -4.30 -4.93 2.14
C LYS A 59 -4.44 -3.47 2.55
N ILE A 60 -3.66 -3.04 3.54
CA ILE A 60 -3.65 -1.66 3.98
C ILE A 60 -3.07 -0.76 2.88
N GLU A 61 -2.00 -1.19 2.19
CA GLU A 61 -1.44 -0.47 1.04
C GLU A 61 -2.48 -0.33 -0.08
N ASP A 62 -3.14 -1.44 -0.44
CA ASP A 62 -4.18 -1.44 -1.47
C ASP A 62 -5.35 -0.49 -1.12
N ASP A 63 -5.79 -0.47 0.14
CA ASP A 63 -6.91 0.36 0.58
C ASP A 63 -6.56 1.84 0.73
N LEU A 64 -5.34 2.17 1.20
CA LEU A 64 -4.93 3.55 1.47
C LEU A 64 -4.38 4.27 0.24
N TYR A 65 -3.60 3.56 -0.57
CA TYR A 65 -2.86 4.18 -1.68
C TYR A 65 -3.38 3.71 -3.05
N GLY A 66 -4.24 2.69 -3.08
CA GLY A 66 -4.60 2.02 -4.31
C GLY A 66 -3.44 1.19 -4.86
N SER A 67 -3.75 0.26 -5.75
CA SER A 67 -2.73 -0.51 -6.48
C SER A 67 -1.89 0.33 -7.46
N GLU A 68 -2.15 1.64 -7.55
CA GLU A 68 -1.43 2.58 -8.41
C GLU A 68 -0.24 3.19 -7.65
N GLN A 69 0.87 2.47 -7.69
CA GLN A 69 2.14 3.02 -7.24
C GLN A 69 2.63 4.08 -8.25
N PRO A 70 3.14 5.23 -7.80
CA PRO A 70 3.73 6.21 -8.70
C PRO A 70 4.96 5.60 -9.38
N VAL A 71 4.84 5.30 -10.67
CA VAL A 71 5.95 4.82 -11.48
C VAL A 71 6.77 6.04 -11.90
N SER A 72 8.09 5.99 -11.72
CA SER A 72 8.95 7.07 -12.20
C SER A 72 8.91 7.13 -13.73
N TRP A 73 9.08 8.33 -14.31
CA TRP A 73 9.19 8.48 -15.77
C TRP A 73 10.28 7.59 -16.37
N ASN A 74 11.35 7.33 -15.63
CA ASN A 74 12.44 6.46 -16.08
C ASN A 74 11.99 5.00 -16.16
N GLU A 75 11.36 4.47 -15.11
CA GLU A 75 10.83 3.09 -15.08
C GLU A 75 9.76 2.90 -16.17
N LEU A 76 8.86 3.86 -16.35
CA LEU A 76 7.84 3.77 -17.40
C LEU A 76 8.48 3.75 -18.81
N LEU A 77 9.54 4.54 -19.02
CA LEU A 77 10.30 4.56 -20.26
C LEU A 77 11.24 3.36 -20.44
N GLU A 78 11.43 2.50 -19.44
CA GLU A 78 12.14 1.22 -19.62
C GLU A 78 11.28 0.25 -20.44
N ASP A 79 10.01 0.12 -20.06
CA ASP A 79 9.07 -0.84 -20.65
C ASP A 79 8.23 -0.27 -21.80
N TYR A 80 8.05 1.05 -21.84
CA TYR A 80 7.18 1.71 -22.82
C TYR A 80 7.93 2.75 -23.65
N GLN A 81 7.39 3.05 -24.84
CA GLN A 81 7.90 4.05 -25.76
C GLN A 81 6.78 4.94 -26.29
N LEU A 82 7.11 6.20 -26.52
CA LEU A 82 6.21 7.22 -27.05
C LEU A 82 6.24 7.22 -28.58
N PHE A 83 5.06 7.19 -29.19
CA PHE A 83 4.84 7.20 -30.64
C PHE A 83 4.10 8.47 -31.04
N LYS A 84 4.41 8.95 -32.24
CA LYS A 84 3.69 10.04 -32.90
C LYS A 84 3.21 9.56 -34.26
N ASP A 85 1.92 9.69 -34.53
CA ASP A 85 1.38 9.38 -35.84
C ASP A 85 1.56 10.55 -36.83
N SER A 86 1.19 10.32 -38.10
CA SER A 86 1.26 11.33 -39.16
C SER A 86 0.26 12.48 -38.98
N GLN A 87 -0.75 12.32 -38.13
CA GLN A 87 -1.73 13.35 -37.79
C GLN A 87 -1.29 14.20 -36.58
N GLY A 88 -0.24 13.77 -35.89
CA GLY A 88 0.34 14.46 -34.72
C GLY A 88 -0.15 13.94 -33.37
N ASN A 89 -0.94 12.85 -33.33
CA ASN A 89 -1.38 12.26 -32.07
C ASN A 89 -0.25 11.48 -31.41
N LEU A 90 -0.17 11.59 -30.08
CA LEU A 90 0.81 10.87 -29.26
C LEU A 90 0.16 9.63 -28.65
N SER A 91 0.87 8.50 -28.68
CA SER A 91 0.47 7.29 -27.96
C SER A 91 1.66 6.65 -27.26
N ILE A 92 1.40 5.85 -26.23
CA ILE A 92 2.42 5.10 -25.48
C ILE A 92 2.17 3.63 -25.75
N GLN A 93 3.22 2.90 -26.14
CA GLN A 93 3.14 1.46 -26.44
C GLN A 93 4.30 0.72 -25.77
N PRO A 94 4.10 -0.55 -25.35
CA PRO A 94 5.17 -1.36 -24.79
C PRO A 94 6.26 -1.66 -25.82
N LYS A 95 7.52 -1.64 -25.40
CA LYS A 95 8.66 -1.98 -26.25
C LYS A 95 8.63 -3.47 -26.59
N GLY A 96 8.96 -3.79 -27.84
CA GLY A 96 9.06 -5.18 -28.29
C GLY A 96 7.75 -5.83 -28.72
N TRP A 97 6.63 -5.10 -28.73
CA TRP A 97 5.38 -5.57 -29.33
C TRP A 97 5.52 -5.62 -30.85
N ARG A 98 5.71 -6.83 -31.40
CA ARG A 98 5.67 -7.15 -32.84
C ARG A 98 4.70 -8.29 -33.08
#